data_AF-S7WYJ2-F1
#
_entry.id   AF-S7WYJ2-F1
#
_cell.length_a   1.000
_cell.length_b   1.000
_cell.length_c   1.000
_cell.angle_alpha   90.00
_cell.angle_beta   90.00
_cell.angle_gamma   90.00
#
_symmetry.space_group_name_H-M   'P 1'
#
loop_
_entity.id
_entity.type
_entity.pdbx_description
1 polymer ?
#
loop_
_entity_poly.entity_id
_entity_poly.type
_entity_poly.pdbx_seq_one_letter_code
_entity_poly.pdbx_strand_id
1 'polypeptide(L)'
;MDLMEDSLPPMTHFVLPGGHTTVSFCHIARTVCRRAERLASHLNDLEPFQPETLMYINRLSDYLFVLARKLSHDLQAEEIKWIPNKES
;
A
#
# COMPACT_ATOMS: atom_id res chain seq x y z
N MET A 1 9.30 5.58 5.73
CA MET A 1 8.80 4.20 5.58
C MET A 1 9.65 3.26 6.41
N ASP A 2 10.97 3.36 6.26
CA ASP A 2 11.97 2.50 6.88
C ASP A 2 11.81 2.34 8.41
N LEU A 3 11.61 3.45 9.14
CA LEU A 3 11.37 3.40 10.60
C LEU A 3 10.13 2.60 11.01
N MET A 4 9.09 2.57 10.16
CA MET A 4 7.88 1.79 10.42
C MET A 4 8.07 0.32 10.05
N GLU A 5 8.86 0.03 9.00
CA GLU A 5 9.22 -1.33 8.60
C GLU A 5 10.10 -2.03 9.62
N ASP A 6 11.03 -1.33 10.27
CA ASP A 6 11.92 -1.91 11.29
C ASP A 6 11.16 -2.52 12.48
N SER A 7 9.97 -1.97 12.77
CA SER A 7 9.10 -2.47 13.86
C SER A 7 8.16 -3.60 13.45
N LEU A 8 8.15 -3.98 12.16
CA LEU A 8 7.23 -4.96 11.62
C LEU A 8 7.94 -6.29 11.34
N PRO A 9 7.27 -7.43 11.58
CA PRO A 9 7.80 -8.72 11.18
C PRO A 9 8.00 -8.74 9.64
N PRO A 10 9.06 -9.39 9.15
CA PRO A 10 9.36 -9.45 7.72
C PRO A 10 8.18 -10.07 6.95
N MET A 11 7.85 -9.48 5.81
CA MET A 11 6.73 -9.93 5.01
C MET A 11 7.08 -11.25 4.30
N THR A 12 6.40 -12.33 4.65
CA THR A 12 6.65 -13.66 4.06
C THR A 12 5.62 -14.04 2.99
N HIS A 13 4.44 -13.43 3.02
CA HIS A 13 3.31 -13.71 2.13
C HIS A 13 2.62 -12.41 1.75
N PHE A 14 1.90 -12.41 0.62
CA PHE A 14 1.03 -11.29 0.28
C PHE A 14 -0.08 -11.16 1.32
N VAL A 15 -0.35 -9.93 1.75
CA VAL A 15 -1.41 -9.61 2.72
C VAL A 15 -2.67 -9.22 1.97
N LEU A 16 -3.78 -9.88 2.27
CA LEU A 16 -5.09 -9.50 1.75
C LEU A 16 -5.62 -8.27 2.51
N PRO A 17 -6.22 -7.31 1.80
CA PRO A 17 -6.82 -6.16 2.45
C PRO A 17 -8.03 -6.60 3.28
N GLY A 18 -7.91 -6.57 4.60
CA GLY A 18 -8.96 -7.02 5.50
C GLY A 18 -8.49 -7.11 6.96
N GLY A 19 -9.31 -7.72 7.82
CA GLY A 19 -9.02 -7.92 9.24
C GLY A 19 -9.60 -6.82 10.14
N HIS A 20 -9.22 -5.56 9.93
CA HIS A 20 -9.65 -4.43 10.78
C HIS A 20 -10.08 -3.21 9.96
N THR A 21 -11.11 -2.48 10.40
CA THR A 21 -11.71 -1.34 9.65
C THR A 21 -10.68 -0.28 9.27
N THR A 22 -9.81 0.13 10.20
CA THR A 22 -8.72 1.08 9.96
C THR A 22 -7.72 0.60 8.90
N VAL A 23 -7.38 -0.69 8.91
CA VAL A 23 -6.46 -1.32 7.95
C VAL A 23 -7.10 -1.33 6.56
N SER A 24 -8.39 -1.67 6.48
CA SER A 24 -9.18 -1.60 5.25
C SER A 24 -9.21 -0.18 4.67
N PHE A 25 -9.41 0.85 5.50
CA PHE A 25 -9.36 2.25 5.04
C PHE A 25 -7.99 2.63 4.47
N CYS A 26 -6.89 2.16 5.07
CA CYS A 26 -5.54 2.40 4.55
C CYS A 26 -5.33 1.73 3.19
N HIS A 27 -5.84 0.51 3.02
CA HIS A 27 -5.81 -0.16 1.73
C HIS A 27 -6.69 0.51 0.67
N ILE A 28 -7.84 1.07 1.03
CA ILE A 28 -8.67 1.88 0.13
C ILE A 28 -7.92 3.16 -0.27
N ALA A 29 -7.33 3.88 0.69
CA ALA A 29 -6.53 5.06 0.39
C ALA A 29 -5.38 4.73 -0.57
N ARG A 30 -4.73 3.57 -0.38
CA ARG A 30 -3.67 3.07 -1.27
C ARG A 30 -4.18 2.84 -2.70
N THR A 31 -5.35 2.23 -2.89
CA THR A 31 -5.91 2.01 -4.23
C THR A 31 -6.30 3.32 -4.91
N VAL A 32 -6.81 4.30 -4.15
CA VAL A 32 -7.07 5.65 -4.64
C VAL A 32 -5.79 6.35 -5.08
N CYS A 33 -4.71 6.27 -4.29
CA CYS A 33 -3.40 6.83 -4.66
C CYS A 33 -2.85 6.19 -5.94
N ARG A 34 -2.91 4.86 -6.08
CA ARG A 34 -2.49 4.18 -7.32
C ARG A 34 -3.35 4.55 -8.53
N ARG A 35 -4.63 4.85 -8.32
CA ARG A 35 -5.50 5.37 -9.39
C ARG A 35 -5.09 6.78 -9.80
N ALA A 36 -4.81 7.65 -8.82
CA ALA A 36 -4.29 8.98 -9.09
C ALA A 36 -2.94 8.95 -9.82
N GLU A 37 -2.04 8.03 -9.44
CA GLU A 37 -0.75 7.80 -10.11
C GLU A 37 -0.93 7.49 -11.60
N ARG A 38 -1.85 6.58 -11.95
CA ARG A 38 -2.13 6.25 -13.36
C ARG A 38 -2.68 7.43 -14.15
N LEU A 39 -3.58 8.21 -13.55
CA LEU A 39 -4.13 9.41 -14.19
C LEU A 39 -3.07 10.48 -14.38
N ALA A 40 -2.22 10.69 -13.37
CA ALA A 40 -1.12 11.64 -13.42
C ALA A 40 -0.06 11.20 -14.45
N SER A 41 0.26 9.90 -14.54
CA SER A 41 1.18 9.39 -15.56
C SER A 41 0.62 9.62 -16.96
N HIS A 42 -0.65 9.32 -17.18
CA HIS A 42 -1.31 9.56 -18.47
C HIS A 42 -1.35 11.06 -18.82
N LEU A 43 -1.57 11.93 -17.84
CA LEU A 43 -1.48 13.38 -18.05
C LEU A 43 -0.04 13.79 -18.41
N ASN A 44 0.97 13.23 -17.75
CA ASN A 44 2.37 13.55 -18.01
C ASN A 44 2.81 13.16 -19.43
N ASP A 45 2.22 12.09 -19.99
CA ASP A 45 2.47 11.68 -21.37
C ASP A 45 1.88 12.68 -22.40
N LEU A 46 0.80 13.38 -22.04
CA LEU A 46 0.15 14.39 -22.87
C LEU A 46 0.78 15.77 -22.71
N GLU A 47 0.99 16.18 -21.46
CA GLU A 47 1.58 17.44 -21.05
C GLU A 47 2.55 17.19 -19.88
N PRO A 48 3.86 17.13 -20.14
CA PRO A 48 4.84 16.89 -19.10
C PRO A 48 4.77 17.94 -18.01
N PHE A 49 4.73 17.49 -16.76
CA PHE A 49 4.75 18.35 -15.58
C PHE A 49 5.90 17.95 -14.65
N GLN A 50 5.93 18.56 -13.47
CA GLN A 50 6.98 18.38 -12.49
C GLN A 50 7.09 16.90 -12.03
N PRO A 51 8.18 16.18 -12.37
CA PRO A 51 8.32 14.73 -12.14
C PRO A 51 8.28 14.33 -10.66
N GLU A 52 8.61 15.26 -9.76
CA GLU A 52 8.54 15.12 -8.31
C GLU A 52 7.14 14.77 -7.84
N THR A 53 6.10 15.20 -8.56
CA THR A 53 4.70 14.88 -8.24
C THR A 53 4.42 13.39 -8.45
N LEU A 54 4.90 12.79 -9.55
CA LEU A 54 4.76 11.34 -9.79
C LEU A 54 5.55 10.53 -8.77
N MET A 55 6.78 10.95 -8.47
CA MET A 55 7.60 10.32 -7.43
C MET A 55 6.91 10.37 -6.07
N TYR A 56 6.32 11.50 -5.71
CA TYR A 56 5.60 11.66 -4.45
C TYR A 56 4.39 10.73 -4.35
N ILE A 57 3.54 10.67 -5.38
CA ILE A 57 2.34 9.80 -5.37
C ILE A 57 2.76 8.31 -5.28
N ASN A 58 3.83 7.93 -5.98
CA ASN A 58 4.39 6.58 -5.91
C ASN A 58 4.82 6.22 -4.48
N ARG A 59 5.64 7.08 -3.85
CA ARG A 59 6.09 6.90 -2.45
C ARG A 59 4.92 6.92 -1.46
N LEU A 60 3.92 7.78 -1.67
CA LEU A 60 2.73 7.82 -0.82
C LEU A 60 1.96 6.50 -0.84
N SER A 61 1.87 5.85 -2.01
CA SER A 61 1.19 4.56 -2.12
C SER A 61 1.88 3.46 -1.31
N ASP A 62 3.20 3.45 -1.29
CA ASP A 62 3.99 2.51 -0.49
C ASP A 62 3.91 2.87 1.01
N TYR A 63 3.89 4.16 1.36
CA TYR A 63 3.70 4.60 2.75
C TYR A 63 2.37 4.11 3.32
N LEU A 64 1.28 4.22 2.56
CA LEU A 64 -0.04 3.74 2.98
C LEU A 64 -0.07 2.22 3.16
N PHE A 65 0.77 1.48 2.43
CA PHE A 65 0.93 0.04 2.63
C PHE A 65 1.64 -0.27 3.95
N VAL A 66 2.78 0.37 4.22
CA VAL A 66 3.52 0.19 5.49
C VAL A 66 2.69 0.64 6.67
N LEU A 67 1.95 1.76 6.55
CA LEU A 67 1.03 2.24 7.57
C LEU A 67 -0.09 1.24 7.87
N ALA A 68 -0.67 0.62 6.82
CA ALA A 68 -1.68 -0.43 7.00
C ALA A 68 -1.14 -1.59 7.84
N ARG A 69 0.10 -2.04 7.57
CA ARG A 69 0.77 -3.10 8.34
C ARG A 69 1.09 -2.68 9.77
N LYS A 70 1.57 -1.44 9.97
CA LYS A 70 1.82 -0.89 11.30
C LYS A 70 0.56 -0.84 12.14
N LEU A 71 -0.54 -0.40 11.55
CA LEU A 71 -1.84 -0.38 12.21
C LEU A 71 -2.36 -1.78 12.51
N SER A 72 -2.18 -2.75 11.61
CA SER A 72 -2.50 -4.15 11.90
C SER A 72 -1.74 -4.65 13.12
N HIS A 73 -0.43 -4.38 13.19
CA HIS A 73 0.42 -4.77 14.31
C HIS A 73 0.00 -4.08 15.62
N ASP A 74 -0.23 -2.77 15.60
CA ASP A 74 -0.55 -1.98 16.80
C ASP A 74 -1.95 -2.29 17.35
N LEU A 75 -2.88 -2.64 16.48
CA LEU A 75 -4.25 -3.04 16.85
C LEU A 75 -4.37 -4.54 17.14
N GLN A 76 -3.27 -5.29 17.10
CA GLN A 76 -3.23 -6.76 17.20
C GLN A 76 -4.22 -7.44 16.24
N ALA A 77 -4.45 -6.83 15.08
CA ALA A 77 -5.34 -7.35 14.06
C ALA A 77 -4.64 -8.47 13.27
N GLU A 78 -5.39 -9.51 12.95
CA GLU A 78 -4.87 -10.66 12.20
C GLU A 78 -4.59 -10.26 10.74
N GLU A 79 -3.33 -10.33 10.31
CA GLU A 79 -2.99 -10.17 8.90
C GLU A 79 -3.39 -11.43 8.12
N ILE A 80 -4.37 -11.28 7.22
CA ILE A 80 -4.83 -12.38 6.37
C ILE A 80 -3.78 -12.64 5.29
N LYS A 81 -3.03 -13.72 5.44
CA LYS A 81 -2.04 -14.16 4.45
C LYS A 81 -2.76 -14.79 3.26
N TRP A 82 -2.43 -14.33 2.06
CA TRP A 82 -2.83 -15.00 0.84
C TRP A 82 -1.96 -16.24 0.63
N ILE A 83 -2.59 -17.41 0.61
CA ILE A 83 -1.94 -18.69 0.33
C ILE A 83 -2.46 -19.17 -1.03
N PRO A 84 -1.61 -19.25 -2.08
CA PRO A 84 -2.03 -19.83 -3.34
C PRO A 84 -2.39 -21.30 -3.15
N ASN A 85 -3.65 -21.67 -3.43
CA ASN A 85 -3.99 -23.08 -3.61
C ASN A 85 -3.30 -23.55 -4.90
N LYS A 86 -2.20 -24.30 -4.75
CA LYS A 86 -1.71 -25.18 -5.81
C LYS A 86 -2.66 -26.36 -5.89
N GLU A 87 -3.74 -26.24 -6.65
CA GLU A 87 -4.34 -27.43 -7.25
C GLU A 87 -3.36 -27.92 -8.33
N SER A 88 -2.96 -29.17 -8.19
CA SER A 88 -1.99 -29.87 -9.06
C SER A 88 -2.63 -30.33 -10.35
#